data_AF-A0A2S5A832-F1
#
_entry.id   AF-A0A2S5A832-F1
#
_cell.length_a   1.000
_cell.length_b   1.000
_cell.length_c   1.000
_cell.angle_alpha   90.00
_cell.angle_beta   90.00
_cell.angle_gamma   90.00
#
_symmetry.space_group_name_H-M   'P 1'
#
loop_
_entity.id
_entity.type
_entity.pdbx_description
1 polymer ?
#
loop_
_entity_poly.entity_id
_entity_poly.type
_entity_poly.pdbx_seq_one_letter_code
_entity_poly.pdbx_strand_id
1 'polypeptide(L)'
;MLSYEYRGLDRKGDQAAFGFTDIKLIIPIGSNSELQVGKQKETFCYEMVGDAANLPHFERLMSPFFNSRNNGIIYRHFLLKDRMTISAGVFNQWPGNRKNLGDGATTFTARITGLPKWENEGKTFMHTGIGVRYVEAENGVIRLKGKNESNVSDNCVDTGNMNADHQWNVNM
;
A
#
# COMPACT_ATOMS: atom_id res chain seq x y z
N MET A 1 -1.25 11.29 -11.00
CA MET A 1 -0.67 11.79 -9.74
C MET A 1 0.83 11.58 -9.78
N LEU A 2 1.61 12.60 -9.44
CA LEU A 2 3.06 12.57 -9.43
C LEU A 2 3.55 13.07 -8.06
N SER A 3 4.40 12.30 -7.39
CA SER A 3 5.06 12.68 -6.14
C SER A 3 6.56 12.38 -6.25
N TYR A 4 7.37 13.31 -5.75
CA TYR A 4 8.82 13.29 -5.85
C TYR A 4 9.43 13.63 -4.49
N GLU A 5 10.51 12.95 -4.13
CA GLU A 5 11.16 13.10 -2.83
C GLU A 5 12.68 13.19 -2.96
N TYR A 6 13.29 13.91 -2.02
CA TYR A 6 14.71 13.84 -1.74
C TYR A 6 14.97 12.70 -0.76
N ARG A 7 15.84 11.75 -1.12
CA ARG A 7 16.06 10.51 -0.36
C ARG A 7 16.96 10.66 0.87
N GLY A 8 17.51 11.85 1.09
CA GLY A 8 18.32 12.15 2.27
C GLY A 8 19.62 11.35 2.35
N LEU A 9 20.12 11.21 3.57
CA LEU A 9 21.42 10.63 3.89
C LEU A 9 21.41 9.10 3.97
N ASP A 10 20.24 8.47 4.02
CA ASP A 10 20.07 7.00 4.12
C ASP A 10 20.14 6.28 2.75
N ARG A 11 20.51 7.06 1.72
CA ARG A 11 20.69 6.63 0.34
C ARG A 11 21.89 5.68 0.25
N LYS A 12 21.69 4.47 -0.29
CA LYS A 12 22.82 3.61 -0.69
C LYS A 12 23.64 4.31 -1.78
N GLY A 13 24.96 4.15 -1.77
CA GLY A 13 25.88 4.98 -2.57
C GLY A 13 25.60 5.02 -4.09
N ASP A 14 24.90 4.02 -4.62
CA ASP A 14 24.51 3.87 -6.03
C ASP A 14 23.14 4.48 -6.38
N GLN A 15 22.33 4.87 -5.40
CA GLN A 15 20.98 5.40 -5.62
C GLN A 15 21.02 6.89 -5.96
N ALA A 16 20.10 7.39 -6.80
CA ALA A 16 19.98 8.83 -7.06
C ALA A 16 19.51 9.61 -5.81
N ALA A 17 19.97 10.85 -5.64
CA ALA A 17 19.61 11.73 -4.52
C ALA A 17 18.11 12.03 -4.44
N PHE A 18 17.45 11.96 -5.59
CA PHE A 18 16.02 12.15 -5.71
C PHE A 18 15.37 10.97 -6.41
N GLY A 19 14.09 10.75 -6.15
CA GLY A 19 13.30 9.76 -6.85
C GLY A 19 11.81 10.00 -6.71
N PHE A 20 11.03 9.23 -7.47
CA PHE A 20 9.59 9.30 -7.39
C PHE A 20 9.05 8.37 -6.29
N THR A 21 8.30 8.95 -5.37
CA THR A 21 7.59 8.23 -4.32
C THR A 21 6.39 7.50 -4.91
N ASP A 22 5.56 8.23 -5.66
CA ASP A 22 4.35 7.74 -6.31
C ASP A 22 4.28 8.30 -7.75
N ILE A 23 4.11 7.41 -8.74
CA ILE A 23 3.80 7.77 -10.13
C ILE A 23 2.64 6.88 -10.55
N LYS A 24 1.46 7.48 -10.75
CA LYS A 24 0.30 6.73 -11.24
C LYS A 24 -0.55 7.52 -12.22
N LEU A 25 -1.03 6.79 -13.21
CA LEU A 25 -2.07 7.21 -14.14
C LEU A 25 -3.42 6.73 -13.59
N ILE A 26 -4.43 7.61 -13.56
CA ILE A 26 -5.79 7.28 -13.13
C ILE A 26 -6.68 7.36 -14.36
N ILE A 27 -7.31 6.25 -14.70
CA ILE A 27 -8.19 6.08 -15.86
C ILE A 27 -9.62 5.89 -15.33
N PRO A 28 -10.56 6.80 -15.61
CA PRO A 28 -11.96 6.55 -15.31
C PRO A 28 -12.50 5.43 -16.22
N ILE A 29 -13.09 4.38 -15.63
CA ILE A 29 -13.71 3.24 -16.36
C ILE A 29 -15.25 3.29 -16.23
N GLY A 30 -15.81 4.47 -15.97
CA GLY A 30 -17.23 4.70 -15.80
C GLY A 30 -17.51 5.89 -14.90
N SER A 31 -18.77 6.10 -14.54
CA SER A 31 -19.16 7.21 -13.65
C SER A 31 -18.64 7.02 -12.22
N ASN A 32 -18.52 5.78 -11.77
CA ASN A 32 -18.22 5.44 -10.38
C ASN A 32 -17.02 4.48 -10.26
N SER A 33 -16.19 4.38 -11.29
CA SER A 33 -15.05 3.44 -11.32
C SER A 33 -13.79 4.10 -11.85
N GLU A 34 -12.66 3.72 -11.27
CA GLU A 34 -11.35 4.14 -11.73
C GLU A 34 -10.35 2.98 -11.71
N LEU A 35 -9.41 3.03 -12.64
CA LEU A 35 -8.26 2.15 -12.72
C LEU A 35 -6.99 2.97 -12.55
N GLN A 36 -6.18 2.62 -11.57
CA GLN A 36 -4.93 3.31 -11.28
C GLN A 36 -3.77 2.40 -11.65
N VAL A 37 -2.85 2.88 -12.49
CA VAL A 37 -1.70 2.11 -12.98
C VAL A 37 -0.41 2.85 -12.63
N GLY A 38 0.52 2.18 -11.95
CA GLY A 38 1.88 2.68 -11.71
C GLY A 38 2.43 2.33 -10.33
N LYS A 39 3.43 3.09 -9.87
CA LYS A 39 4.00 3.01 -8.52
C LYS A 39 3.10 3.75 -7.55
N GLN A 40 2.45 3.01 -6.65
CA GLN A 40 1.44 3.57 -5.75
C GLN A 40 1.30 2.75 -4.47
N LYS A 41 0.63 3.34 -3.47
CA LYS A 41 0.30 2.63 -2.24
C LYS A 41 -0.66 1.47 -2.49
N GLU A 42 -0.42 0.34 -1.84
CA GLU A 42 -1.33 -0.82 -1.92
C GLU A 42 -2.66 -0.51 -1.22
N THR A 43 -3.77 -1.16 -1.61
CA THR A 43 -5.10 -0.89 -1.02
C THR A 43 -5.32 -1.61 0.31
N PHE A 44 -4.32 -1.62 1.18
CA PHE A 44 -4.31 -2.33 2.45
C PHE A 44 -3.81 -1.41 3.58
N CYS A 45 -4.27 -1.65 4.82
CA CYS A 45 -4.01 -0.83 6.02
C CYS A 45 -4.66 0.57 6.00
N TYR A 46 -5.38 0.94 7.07
CA TYR A 46 -6.17 2.19 7.15
C TYR A 46 -5.32 3.46 7.05
N GLU A 47 -4.30 3.60 7.88
CA GLU A 47 -3.45 4.81 7.86
C GLU A 47 -2.59 4.92 6.59
N MET A 48 -2.40 3.81 5.89
CA MET A 48 -1.57 3.75 4.70
C MET A 48 -2.29 4.23 3.45
N VAL A 49 -3.55 3.83 3.25
CA VAL A 49 -4.36 4.33 2.13
C VAL A 49 -4.66 5.83 2.25
N GLY A 50 -4.62 6.36 3.48
CA GLY A 50 -4.77 7.79 3.75
C GLY A 50 -3.56 8.62 3.33
N ASP A 51 -3.80 9.90 3.10
CA ASP A 51 -2.72 10.88 2.90
C ASP A 51 -2.00 11.16 4.22
N ALA A 52 -0.67 11.28 4.18
CA ALA A 52 0.14 11.53 5.38
C ALA A 52 -0.19 12.88 6.02
N ALA A 53 -0.43 13.90 5.19
CA ALA A 53 -0.68 15.26 5.66
C ALA A 53 -2.02 15.42 6.40
N ASN A 54 -2.94 14.47 6.25
CA ASN A 54 -4.28 14.50 6.84
C ASN A 54 -4.44 13.54 8.03
N LEU A 55 -3.36 12.93 8.51
CA LEU A 55 -3.39 12.12 9.72
C LEU A 55 -3.29 13.02 10.96
N PRO A 56 -4.03 12.71 12.04
CA PRO A 56 -3.98 13.51 13.27
C PRO A 56 -2.68 13.28 14.07
N HIS A 57 -1.96 12.21 13.77
CA HIS A 57 -0.72 11.82 14.43
C HIS A 57 0.48 12.32 13.64
N PHE A 58 1.56 12.68 14.34
CA PHE A 58 2.84 13.06 13.71
C PHE A 58 3.54 11.88 13.03
N GLU A 59 3.27 10.66 13.48
CA GLU A 59 3.80 9.42 12.92
C GLU A 59 2.68 8.40 12.72
N ARG A 60 2.86 7.46 11.79
CA ARG A 60 1.89 6.37 11.58
C ARG A 60 2.09 5.24 12.59
N LEU A 61 0.99 4.65 13.03
CA LEU A 61 0.97 3.36 13.73
C LEU A 61 1.08 2.24 12.67
N MET A 62 2.26 2.12 12.07
CA MET A 62 2.49 1.15 11.00
C MET A 62 2.78 -0.25 11.54
N SER A 63 2.18 -1.25 10.88
CA SER A 63 2.65 -2.62 11.01
C SER A 63 4.03 -2.72 10.35
N PRO A 64 5.05 -3.23 11.06
CA PRO A 64 6.39 -3.44 10.51
C PRO A 64 6.41 -4.49 9.39
N PHE A 65 5.29 -5.16 9.11
CA PHE A 65 5.21 -6.33 8.24
C PHE A 65 4.56 -6.04 6.88
N PHE A 66 4.38 -4.76 6.54
CA PHE A 66 3.69 -4.31 5.33
C PHE A 66 4.59 -3.42 4.47
N ASN A 67 4.69 -3.75 3.18
CA ASN A 67 5.28 -2.84 2.22
C ASN A 67 4.22 -1.84 1.74
N SER A 68 4.48 -0.56 1.97
CA SER A 68 3.51 0.50 1.68
C SER A 68 3.19 0.68 0.20
N ARG A 69 4.19 0.52 -0.67
CA ARG A 69 4.12 0.95 -2.07
C ARG A 69 4.70 -0.10 -2.98
N ASN A 70 4.02 -0.29 -4.11
CA ASN A 70 4.40 -1.27 -5.09
C ASN A 70 3.99 -0.81 -6.50
N ASN A 71 4.56 -1.42 -7.54
CA ASN A 71 4.16 -1.16 -8.92
C ASN A 71 3.00 -2.09 -9.25
N GLY A 72 1.90 -1.54 -9.76
CA GLY A 72 0.74 -2.37 -10.04
C GLY A 72 -0.46 -1.62 -10.53
N ILE A 73 -1.57 -2.34 -10.57
CA ILE A 73 -2.86 -1.89 -11.05
C ILE A 73 -3.84 -1.98 -9.88
N ILE A 74 -4.62 -0.92 -9.67
CA ILE A 74 -5.71 -0.88 -8.69
C ILE A 74 -7.00 -0.56 -9.43
N TYR A 75 -8.01 -1.39 -9.27
CA TYR A 75 -9.39 -1.05 -9.59
C TYR A 75 -10.10 -0.53 -8.34
N ARG A 76 -10.89 0.53 -8.51
CA ARG A 76 -11.73 1.11 -7.47
C ARG A 76 -13.13 1.34 -7.99
N HIS A 77 -14.10 1.07 -7.14
CA HIS A 77 -15.51 1.31 -7.41
C HIS A 77 -16.17 1.98 -6.21
N PHE A 78 -16.97 3.01 -6.49
CA PHE A 78 -17.70 3.78 -5.49
C PHE A 78 -19.19 3.45 -5.59
N LEU A 79 -19.80 3.14 -4.44
CA LEU A 79 -21.20 2.76 -4.32
C LEU A 79 -21.90 3.67 -3.31
N LEU A 80 -23.24 3.67 -3.37
CA LEU A 80 -24.09 4.38 -2.43
C LEU A 80 -23.77 5.89 -2.34
N LYS A 81 -23.50 6.54 -3.50
CA LYS A 81 -23.06 7.94 -3.59
C LYS A 81 -21.80 8.18 -2.74
N ASP A 82 -20.76 7.40 -3.01
CA ASP A 82 -19.44 7.44 -2.38
C ASP A 82 -19.41 7.09 -0.88
N ARG A 83 -20.50 6.51 -0.34
CA ARG A 83 -20.54 6.01 1.05
C ARG A 83 -19.90 4.65 1.24
N MET A 84 -19.68 3.92 0.15
CA MET A 84 -19.02 2.63 0.16
C MET A 84 -18.00 2.57 -0.97
N THR A 85 -16.82 2.04 -0.69
CA THR A 85 -15.73 1.91 -1.65
C THR A 85 -15.24 0.49 -1.64
N ILE A 86 -15.15 -0.09 -2.83
CA ILE A 86 -14.49 -1.38 -3.05
C ILE A 86 -13.23 -1.10 -3.86
N SER A 87 -12.13 -1.74 -3.47
CA SER A 87 -10.87 -1.61 -4.18
C SER A 87 -10.16 -2.96 -4.23
N ALA A 88 -9.57 -3.28 -5.36
CA ALA A 88 -8.76 -4.46 -5.57
C ALA A 88 -7.50 -4.08 -6.35
N GLY A 89 -6.36 -4.65 -5.99
CA GLY A 89 -5.09 -4.35 -6.61
C GLY A 89 -4.24 -5.58 -6.81
N VAL A 90 -3.48 -5.58 -7.90
CA VAL A 90 -2.45 -6.58 -8.21
C VAL A 90 -1.15 -5.83 -8.42
N PHE A 91 -0.11 -6.26 -7.74
CA PHE A 91 1.20 -5.62 -7.75
C PHE A 91 2.30 -6.63 -8.02
N ASN A 92 3.31 -6.18 -8.76
CA ASN A 92 4.51 -6.94 -9.05
C ASN A 92 5.69 -5.97 -9.06
N GLN A 93 6.87 -6.42 -8.64
CA GLN A 93 8.06 -5.57 -8.50
C GLN A 93 8.64 -5.06 -9.84
N TRP A 94 8.12 -5.49 -10.99
CA TRP A 94 8.44 -4.95 -12.32
C TRP A 94 7.84 -3.54 -12.55
N PRO A 95 8.53 -2.59 -13.20
CA PRO A 95 9.85 -2.67 -13.86
C PRO A 95 11.03 -2.24 -12.96
N GLY A 96 10.82 -2.03 -11.66
CA GLY A 96 11.83 -1.43 -10.77
C GLY A 96 12.99 -2.35 -10.40
N ASN A 97 12.75 -3.66 -10.32
CA ASN A 97 13.80 -4.67 -10.24
C ASN A 97 14.06 -5.21 -11.65
N ARG A 98 15.32 -5.37 -12.04
CA ARG A 98 15.78 -5.90 -13.36
C ARG A 98 15.39 -7.38 -13.60
N LYS A 99 14.23 -7.80 -13.11
CA LYS A 99 13.64 -9.14 -13.21
C LYS A 99 12.53 -9.10 -14.26
N ASN A 100 12.27 -10.23 -14.91
CA ASN A 100 11.16 -10.34 -15.85
C ASN A 100 9.81 -10.31 -15.12
N LEU A 101 8.72 -10.00 -15.83
CA LEU A 101 7.35 -9.96 -15.28
C LEU A 101 6.96 -11.26 -14.55
N GLY A 102 7.58 -12.40 -14.90
CA GLY A 102 7.30 -13.73 -14.35
C GLY A 102 8.21 -14.19 -13.20
N ASP A 103 9.27 -13.45 -12.85
CA ASP A 103 10.23 -13.86 -11.80
C ASP A 103 10.02 -13.11 -10.47
N GLY A 104 9.04 -12.19 -10.43
CA GLY A 104 8.73 -11.37 -9.27
C GLY A 104 7.51 -11.88 -8.52
N ALA A 105 7.60 -11.98 -7.19
CA ALA A 105 6.48 -12.31 -6.33
C ALA A 105 5.31 -11.34 -6.54
N THR A 106 4.11 -11.90 -6.74
CA THR A 106 2.89 -11.13 -6.95
C THR A 106 2.16 -10.88 -5.63
N THR A 107 1.72 -9.64 -5.42
CA THR A 107 0.88 -9.25 -4.29
C THR A 107 -0.52 -8.93 -4.77
N PHE A 108 -1.54 -9.48 -4.10
CA PHE A 108 -2.93 -9.12 -4.31
C PHE A 108 -3.46 -8.40 -3.07
N THR A 109 -4.21 -7.32 -3.25
CA THR A 109 -4.91 -6.64 -2.16
C THR A 109 -6.37 -6.44 -2.52
N ALA A 110 -7.26 -6.58 -1.55
CA ALA A 110 -8.64 -6.18 -1.68
C ALA A 110 -9.10 -5.50 -0.41
N ARG A 111 -9.94 -4.48 -0.56
CA ARG A 111 -10.45 -3.70 0.56
C ARG A 111 -11.84 -3.16 0.27
N ILE A 112 -12.68 -3.27 1.27
CA ILE A 112 -14.03 -2.71 1.29
C ILE A 112 -14.11 -1.75 2.46
N THR A 113 -14.64 -0.56 2.23
CA THR A 113 -14.91 0.42 3.28
C THR A 113 -16.31 0.96 3.13
N GLY A 114 -16.95 1.29 4.25
CA GLY A 114 -18.30 1.83 4.28
C GLY A 114 -18.48 2.86 5.38
N LEU A 115 -19.54 3.66 5.21
CA LEU A 115 -20.04 4.60 6.20
C LEU A 115 -21.42 4.14 6.69
N PRO A 116 -21.51 3.09 7.54
CA PRO A 116 -22.79 2.55 8.01
C PRO A 116 -23.64 3.59 8.76
N LYS A 117 -23.00 4.57 9.40
CA LYS A 117 -23.67 5.74 9.98
C LYS A 117 -23.21 6.99 9.24
N TRP A 118 -24.18 7.78 8.75
CA TRP A 118 -23.96 9.08 8.13
C TRP A 118 -25.16 9.99 8.42
N GLU A 119 -25.01 10.87 9.40
CA GLU A 119 -26.03 11.79 9.88
C GLU A 119 -25.49 13.22 9.87
N ASN A 120 -26.40 14.20 9.96
CA ASN A 120 -26.07 15.62 10.10
C ASN A 120 -25.08 16.09 9.03
N GLU A 121 -25.31 15.69 7.77
CA GLU A 121 -24.45 16.03 6.63
C GLU A 121 -22.98 15.60 6.80
N GLY A 122 -22.72 14.54 7.56
CA GLY A 122 -21.38 14.00 7.79
C GLY A 122 -20.72 14.49 9.08
N LYS A 123 -21.38 15.32 9.89
CA LYS A 123 -20.87 15.70 11.23
C LYS A 123 -20.88 14.52 12.20
N THR A 124 -21.69 13.51 11.93
CA THR A 124 -21.76 12.28 12.72
C THR A 124 -21.68 11.10 11.76
N PHE A 125 -20.53 10.45 11.75
CA PHE A 125 -20.31 9.29 10.89
C PHE A 125 -19.59 8.17 11.63
N MET A 126 -19.76 6.95 11.14
CA MET A 126 -18.97 5.80 11.53
C MET A 126 -18.28 5.27 10.28
N HIS A 127 -16.97 5.14 10.30
CA HIS A 127 -16.20 4.53 9.22
C HIS A 127 -15.78 3.11 9.60
N THR A 128 -16.06 2.16 8.72
CA THR A 128 -15.70 0.76 8.91
C THR A 128 -15.00 0.25 7.65
N GLY A 129 -13.96 -0.56 7.83
CA GLY A 129 -13.24 -1.17 6.73
C GLY A 129 -12.89 -2.62 7.01
N ILE A 130 -12.67 -3.37 5.94
CA ILE A 130 -11.97 -4.64 5.99
C ILE A 130 -11.04 -4.71 4.79
N GLY A 131 -9.82 -5.15 5.02
CA GLY A 131 -8.81 -5.35 4.00
C GLY A 131 -8.20 -6.73 4.12
N VAL A 132 -7.87 -7.30 2.96
CA VAL A 132 -7.11 -8.53 2.83
C VAL A 132 -5.96 -8.30 1.88
N ARG A 133 -4.84 -8.97 2.16
CA ARG A 133 -3.63 -8.92 1.36
C ARG A 133 -3.01 -10.31 1.29
N TYR A 134 -2.70 -10.73 0.08
CA TYR A 134 -1.97 -11.94 -0.24
C TYR A 134 -0.62 -11.56 -0.81
N VAL A 135 0.45 -12.17 -0.32
CA VAL A 135 1.81 -11.98 -0.82
C VAL A 135 2.38 -13.34 -1.17
N GLU A 136 2.74 -13.52 -2.43
CA GLU A 136 3.52 -14.68 -2.86
C GLU A 136 4.94 -14.61 -2.26
N ALA A 137 5.49 -15.75 -1.88
CA ALA A 137 6.85 -15.81 -1.39
C ALA A 137 7.87 -15.67 -2.52
N GLU A 138 8.93 -14.92 -2.27
CA GLU A 138 10.02 -14.81 -3.23
C GLU A 138 10.99 -15.98 -3.00
N ASN A 139 11.09 -16.89 -3.97
CA ASN A 139 11.89 -18.12 -3.88
C ASN A 139 11.50 -19.04 -2.69
N GLY A 140 10.21 -19.12 -2.35
CA GLY A 140 9.72 -19.95 -1.25
C GLY A 140 10.12 -19.45 0.15
N VAL A 141 10.56 -18.20 0.24
CA VAL A 141 10.97 -17.57 1.50
C VAL A 141 10.19 -16.29 1.76
N ILE A 142 9.73 -16.13 3.00
CA ILE A 142 9.14 -14.90 3.52
C ILE A 142 9.96 -14.43 4.72
N ARG A 143 10.26 -13.13 4.75
CA ARG A 143 10.90 -12.48 5.90
C ARG A 143 10.20 -11.17 6.18
N LEU A 144 9.70 -11.03 7.39
CA LEU A 144 9.02 -9.84 7.86
C LEU A 144 9.96 -9.08 8.78
N LYS A 145 10.23 -7.83 8.43
CA LYS A 145 11.16 -6.97 9.16
C LYS A 145 10.63 -5.55 9.17
N GLY A 146 10.79 -4.87 10.30
CA GLY A 146 10.49 -3.45 10.41
C GLY A 146 11.53 -2.72 11.22
N LYS A 147 11.70 -1.46 10.88
CA LYS A 147 12.48 -0.50 11.65
C LYS A 147 11.51 0.45 12.35
N ASN A 148 11.96 1.02 13.46
CA ASN A 148 11.40 2.29 13.88
C ASN A 148 11.80 3.29 12.78
N GLU A 149 10.94 4.21 12.36
CA GLU A 149 11.14 5.17 11.23
C GLU A 149 12.35 6.13 11.41
N SER A 150 13.30 5.78 12.28
CA SER A 150 14.63 6.34 12.43
C SER A 150 15.65 5.63 11.52
N ASN A 151 16.23 6.41 10.61
CA ASN A 151 17.27 5.99 9.66
C ASN A 151 18.58 5.55 10.34
N VAL A 152 18.77 5.83 11.64
CA VAL A 152 19.98 5.45 12.39
C VAL A 152 19.77 4.24 13.29
N SER A 153 18.59 3.61 13.26
CA SER A 153 18.25 2.47 14.11
C SER A 153 18.27 1.13 13.38
N ASP A 154 18.55 0.09 14.14
CA ASP A 154 18.40 -1.31 13.71
C ASP A 154 16.92 -1.69 13.56
N ASN A 155 16.68 -2.85 12.94
CA ASN A 155 15.34 -3.42 12.87
C ASN A 155 14.83 -3.68 14.30
N CYS A 156 13.68 -3.10 14.65
CA CYS A 156 13.03 -3.38 15.92
C CYS A 156 12.37 -4.77 15.93
N VAL A 157 12.08 -5.32 14.74
CA VAL A 157 11.59 -6.69 14.57
C VAL A 157 12.13 -7.29 13.28
N ASP A 158 12.50 -8.57 13.36
CA ASP A 158 12.94 -9.36 12.22
C ASP A 158 12.62 -10.83 12.48
N THR A 159 11.78 -11.44 11.64
CA THR A 159 11.41 -12.86 11.78
C THR A 159 12.50 -13.80 11.32
N GLY A 160 13.55 -13.30 10.65
CA GLY A 160 14.43 -14.14 9.85
C GLY A 160 13.71 -14.73 8.63
N ASN A 161 14.42 -15.61 7.91
CA ASN A 161 13.86 -16.29 6.75
C ASN A 161 12.95 -17.44 7.20
N MET A 162 11.71 -17.41 6.73
CA MET A 162 10.74 -18.48 6.95
C MET A 162 10.43 -19.13 5.60
N ASN A 163 10.48 -20.46 5.55
CA ASN A 163 10.03 -21.19 4.37
C ASN A 163 8.50 -21.15 4.32
N ALA A 164 7.96 -20.57 3.27
CA ALA A 164 6.54 -20.45 3.03
C ALA A 164 6.30 -20.19 1.55
N ASP A 165 5.17 -20.64 1.01
CA ASP A 165 4.79 -20.33 -0.37
C ASP A 165 4.11 -18.97 -0.49
N HIS A 166 3.45 -18.52 0.59
CA HIS A 166 2.69 -17.27 0.62
C HIS A 166 2.39 -16.79 2.04
N GLN A 167 1.90 -15.54 2.14
CA GLN A 167 1.43 -14.91 3.36
C GLN A 167 0.06 -14.25 3.13
N TRP A 168 -0.83 -14.43 4.11
CA TRP A 168 -2.08 -13.69 4.22
C TRP A 168 -2.01 -12.64 5.33
N ASN A 169 -2.50 -11.44 5.05
CA ASN A 169 -2.74 -10.40 6.03
C ASN A 169 -4.19 -9.94 5.96
N VAL A 170 -4.79 -9.72 7.13
CA VAL A 170 -6.16 -9.20 7.28
C VAL A 170 -6.09 -7.99 8.20
N ASN A 171 -6.82 -6.94 7.85
CA ASN A 171 -7.00 -5.77 8.71
C ASN A 171 -8.46 -5.33 8.73
N MET A 172 -8.86 -4.69 9.83
CA MET A 172 -10.14 -4.00 9.98
C MET A 172 -9.89 -2.53 10.28
#